data_AF-A0A3N4R2K8-F1
#
_entry.id   AF-A0A3N4R2K8-F1
#
_cell.length_a   1.000
_cell.length_b   1.000
_cell.length_c   1.000
_cell.angle_alpha   90.00
_cell.angle_beta   90.00
_cell.angle_gamma   90.00
#
_symmetry.space_group_name_H-M   'P 1'
#
loop_
_entity.id
_entity.type
_entity.pdbx_description
1 polymer ?
#
loop_
_entity_poly.entity_id
_entity_poly.type
_entity_poly.pdbx_seq_one_letter_code
_entity_poly.pdbx_strand_id
1 'polypeptide(L)'
;MPVRLLAAAAGLLALTAAAPATAADDPAGTPATTTISITGAVIDPKVPSRARVTLAYTCAPTDRPRSLNTSVEQTDPDDPATIAFGSTRTSPTLVVCDSTPQTQTVTVQSKTSNWLPGPDSVVITTLTDLGATPPAAADARSIPLDLPPVP
;
A
#
# COMPACT_ATOMS: atom_id res chain seq x y z
N MET A 1 9.55 -93.20 -5.89
CA MET A 1 9.57 -93.03 -4.42
C MET A 1 10.88 -92.36 -4.03
N PRO A 2 10.99 -91.53 -2.98
CA PRO A 2 10.36 -90.22 -2.64
C PRO A 2 11.24 -89.04 -3.17
N VAL A 3 10.83 -87.77 -3.36
CA VAL A 3 10.11 -86.74 -2.57
C VAL A 3 11.00 -85.92 -1.60
N ARG A 4 11.04 -84.59 -1.85
CA ARG A 4 11.19 -83.39 -0.96
C ARG A 4 12.59 -82.80 -0.68
N LEU A 5 12.87 -81.56 -1.14
CA LEU A 5 12.65 -80.19 -0.53
C LEU A 5 13.81 -79.84 0.45
N LEU A 6 14.41 -78.65 0.62
CA LEU A 6 14.24 -77.20 0.32
C LEU A 6 15.62 -76.56 0.66
N ALA A 7 16.16 -75.49 0.04
CA ALA A 7 15.97 -74.05 0.34
C ALA A 7 17.14 -73.29 -0.39
N ALA A 8 16.95 -72.29 -1.26
CA ALA A 8 16.54 -70.88 -1.09
C ALA A 8 17.65 -69.90 -0.61
N ALA A 9 18.09 -69.01 -1.51
CA ALA A 9 18.55 -67.62 -1.27
C ALA A 9 18.90 -66.98 -2.65
N ALA A 10 18.01 -66.21 -3.30
CA ALA A 10 17.77 -64.77 -3.15
C ALA A 10 18.98 -63.89 -3.53
N GLY A 11 18.99 -63.38 -4.78
CA GLY A 11 19.91 -62.34 -5.26
C GLY A 11 19.11 -61.17 -5.86
N LEU A 12 19.25 -59.99 -5.26
CA LEU A 12 18.54 -58.75 -5.56
C LEU A 12 18.89 -58.18 -6.95
N LEU A 13 17.87 -57.82 -7.73
CA LEU A 13 17.94 -56.95 -8.90
C LEU A 13 17.90 -55.49 -8.47
N ALA A 14 18.93 -54.71 -8.78
CA ALA A 14 18.93 -53.26 -8.62
C ALA A 14 18.33 -52.60 -9.88
N LEU A 15 17.08 -52.14 -9.79
CA LEU A 15 16.50 -51.21 -10.78
C LEU A 15 16.91 -49.79 -10.41
N THR A 16 17.77 -49.17 -11.22
CA THR A 16 18.04 -47.73 -11.18
C THR A 16 16.85 -46.98 -11.77
N ALA A 17 15.96 -46.48 -10.91
CA ALA A 17 14.93 -45.53 -11.29
C ALA A 17 15.56 -44.13 -11.47
N ALA A 18 15.54 -43.60 -12.70
CA ALA A 18 15.83 -42.20 -12.97
C ALA A 18 14.65 -41.36 -12.44
N ALA A 19 14.89 -40.60 -11.36
CA ALA A 19 13.92 -39.67 -10.82
C ALA A 19 13.74 -38.48 -11.79
N PRO A 20 12.52 -37.93 -11.93
CA PRO A 20 12.31 -36.71 -12.69
C PRO A 20 12.98 -35.54 -11.97
N ALA A 21 13.66 -34.69 -12.74
CA ALA A 21 14.18 -33.43 -12.26
C ALA A 21 13.03 -32.56 -11.74
N THR A 22 12.99 -32.35 -10.43
CA THR A 22 12.17 -31.32 -9.81
C THR A 22 12.56 -29.98 -10.42
N ALA A 23 11.61 -29.36 -11.14
CA ALA A 23 11.69 -27.95 -11.47
C ALA A 23 12.00 -27.18 -10.19
N ALA A 24 13.06 -26.37 -10.21
CA ALA A 24 13.34 -25.45 -9.14
C ALA A 24 12.14 -24.51 -9.04
N ASP A 25 11.37 -24.64 -7.97
CA ASP A 25 10.56 -23.54 -7.46
C ASP A 25 11.51 -22.35 -7.33
N ASP A 26 11.30 -21.32 -8.15
CA ASP A 26 11.79 -19.99 -7.83
C ASP A 26 11.36 -19.73 -6.39
N PRO A 27 12.26 -19.26 -5.49
CA PRO A 27 11.81 -18.83 -4.18
C PRO A 27 10.79 -17.73 -4.45
N ALA A 28 9.52 -18.00 -4.15
CA ALA A 28 8.47 -17.01 -4.16
C ALA A 28 9.01 -15.81 -3.38
N GLY A 29 9.38 -14.76 -4.12
CA GLY A 29 9.92 -13.55 -3.52
C GLY A 29 8.98 -13.14 -2.41
N THR A 30 9.52 -12.76 -1.25
CA THR A 30 8.69 -12.34 -0.13
C THR A 30 7.65 -11.35 -0.64
N PRO A 31 6.34 -11.60 -0.45
CA PRO A 31 5.31 -10.71 -0.95
C PRO A 31 5.61 -9.29 -0.47
N ALA A 32 5.85 -8.36 -1.40
CA ALA A 32 6.16 -7.00 -1.03
C ALA A 32 4.98 -6.40 -0.25
N THR A 33 5.28 -5.83 0.91
CA THR A 33 4.26 -5.29 1.82
C THR A 33 3.80 -3.93 1.33
N THR A 34 2.49 -3.77 1.16
CA THR A 34 1.88 -2.46 0.90
C THR A 34 1.86 -1.64 2.18
N THR A 35 2.44 -0.44 2.14
CA THR A 35 2.48 0.52 3.26
C THR A 35 2.20 1.93 2.76
N ILE A 36 1.64 2.76 3.63
CA ILE A 36 1.44 4.19 3.36
C ILE A 36 1.55 4.99 4.65
N SER A 37 2.04 6.22 4.56
CA SER A 37 2.16 7.15 5.67
C SER A 37 1.96 8.59 5.20
N ILE A 38 1.25 9.38 5.99
CA ILE A 38 1.10 10.82 5.81
C ILE A 38 2.30 11.49 6.49
N THR A 39 3.13 12.18 5.72
CA THR A 39 4.35 12.84 6.24
C THR A 39 4.17 14.32 6.50
N GLY A 40 3.10 14.93 5.98
CA GLY A 40 2.71 16.30 6.30
C GLY A 40 1.56 16.79 5.41
N ALA A 41 0.98 17.93 5.77
CA ALA A 41 0.01 18.62 4.95
C ALA A 41 0.16 20.13 5.13
N VAL A 42 0.03 20.88 4.04
CA VAL A 42 0.13 22.36 4.04
C VAL A 42 -0.94 22.97 3.15
N ILE A 43 -1.40 24.17 3.47
CA ILE A 43 -2.33 24.94 2.64
C ILE A 43 -1.59 25.46 1.40
N ASP A 44 -2.25 25.48 0.25
CA ASP A 44 -1.76 26.19 -0.93
C ASP A 44 -1.92 27.71 -0.70
N PRO A 45 -0.82 28.49 -0.62
CA PRO A 45 -0.89 29.91 -0.32
C PRO A 45 -1.60 30.73 -1.41
N LYS A 46 -1.72 30.19 -2.63
CA LYS A 46 -2.42 30.85 -3.74
C LYS A 46 -3.90 30.50 -3.80
N VAL A 47 -4.28 29.36 -3.23
CA VAL A 47 -5.66 28.84 -3.27
C VAL A 47 -5.98 28.22 -1.89
N PRO A 48 -6.44 29.00 -0.91
CA PRO A 48 -6.64 28.54 0.48
C PRO A 48 -7.64 27.38 0.64
N SER A 49 -8.45 27.11 -0.37
CA SER A 49 -9.32 25.93 -0.41
C SER A 49 -8.59 24.65 -0.86
N ARG A 50 -7.28 24.69 -1.13
CA ARG A 50 -6.44 23.52 -1.46
C ARG A 50 -5.44 23.23 -0.36
N ALA A 51 -5.36 21.97 0.03
CA ALA A 51 -4.30 21.42 0.87
C ALA A 51 -3.42 20.50 0.04
N ARG A 52 -2.11 20.56 0.25
CA ARG A 52 -1.11 19.67 -0.33
C ARG A 52 -0.68 18.68 0.74
N VAL A 53 -1.09 17.43 0.60
CA VAL A 53 -0.75 16.34 1.51
C VAL A 53 0.44 15.59 0.94
N THR A 54 1.48 15.39 1.74
CA THR A 54 2.66 14.62 1.36
C THR A 54 2.53 13.21 1.93
N LEU A 55 2.74 12.23 1.06
CA LEU A 55 2.57 10.81 1.33
C LEU A 55 3.90 10.10 1.07
N ALA A 56 4.27 9.18 1.94
CA ALA A 56 5.28 8.17 1.69
C ALA A 56 4.59 6.81 1.57
N TYR A 57 4.93 6.02 0.56
CA TYR A 57 4.32 4.71 0.38
C TYR A 57 5.26 3.71 -0.29
N THR A 58 4.91 2.43 -0.18
CA THR A 58 5.52 1.33 -0.94
C THR A 58 4.42 0.35 -1.27
N CYS A 59 4.42 -0.20 -2.48
CA CYS A 59 3.47 -1.24 -2.91
C CYS A 59 4.16 -2.24 -3.83
N ALA A 60 3.57 -3.44 -3.93
CA ALA A 60 4.14 -4.54 -4.69
C ALA A 60 3.96 -4.33 -6.20
N PRO A 61 4.92 -4.78 -7.05
CA PRO A 61 4.67 -4.85 -8.47
C PRO A 61 3.46 -5.72 -8.75
N THR A 62 2.47 -5.13 -9.40
CA THR A 62 1.25 -5.84 -9.81
C THR A 62 0.64 -5.23 -11.06
N ASP A 63 0.00 -6.11 -11.85
CA ASP A 63 -0.90 -5.73 -12.95
C ASP A 63 -2.36 -5.61 -12.48
N ARG A 64 -2.62 -5.82 -11.17
CA ARG A 64 -3.95 -5.67 -10.60
C ARG A 64 -4.32 -4.19 -10.40
N PRO A 65 -5.63 -3.87 -10.34
CA PRO A 65 -6.06 -2.51 -10.07
C PRO A 65 -5.53 -1.95 -8.75
N ARG A 66 -5.16 -0.68 -8.77
CA ARG A 66 -4.71 0.09 -7.62
C ARG A 66 -5.50 1.38 -7.46
N SER A 67 -5.58 1.86 -6.23
CA SER A 67 -6.22 3.14 -5.92
C SER A 67 -5.50 3.82 -4.77
N LEU A 68 -5.35 5.12 -4.86
CA LEU A 68 -4.87 5.96 -3.78
C LEU A 68 -5.89 7.07 -3.56
N ASN A 69 -6.49 7.09 -2.38
CA ASN A 69 -7.49 8.09 -1.99
C ASN A 69 -6.98 8.84 -0.77
N THR A 70 -7.20 10.16 -0.75
CA THR A 70 -6.85 11.01 0.39
C THR A 70 -7.99 11.96 0.68
N SER A 71 -8.39 12.07 1.94
CA SER A 71 -9.37 13.04 2.43
C SER A 71 -8.78 13.88 3.55
N VAL A 72 -9.26 15.11 3.63
CA VAL A 72 -8.94 16.07 4.69
C VAL A 72 -10.26 16.60 5.23
N GLU A 73 -10.37 16.65 6.55
CA GLU A 73 -11.46 17.26 7.28
C GLU A 73 -10.89 18.22 8.33
N GLN A 74 -11.48 19.40 8.48
CA GLN A 74 -11.06 20.37 9.49
C GLN A 74 -12.30 21.07 10.03
N THR A 75 -12.50 20.96 11.34
CA THR A 75 -13.53 21.71 12.06
C THR A 75 -13.02 23.11 12.38
N ASP A 76 -13.84 24.13 12.16
CA ASP A 76 -13.54 25.48 12.61
C ASP A 76 -13.65 25.54 14.15
N PRO A 77 -12.58 25.92 14.88
CA PRO A 77 -12.62 25.98 16.34
C PRO A 77 -13.53 27.10 16.88
N ASP A 78 -13.78 28.15 16.09
CA ASP A 78 -14.63 29.28 16.46
C ASP A 78 -16.10 29.03 16.09
N ASP A 79 -16.35 28.17 15.10
CA ASP A 79 -17.68 27.68 14.72
C ASP A 79 -17.70 26.17 14.43
N PRO A 80 -17.91 25.31 15.45
CA PRO A 80 -17.88 23.86 15.29
C PRO A 80 -18.93 23.29 14.32
N ALA A 81 -19.93 24.07 13.91
CA ALA A 81 -20.88 23.67 12.87
C ALA A 81 -20.30 23.78 11.46
N THR A 82 -19.20 24.53 11.30
CA THR A 82 -18.48 24.72 10.04
C THR A 82 -17.35 23.69 9.93
N ILE A 83 -17.44 22.84 8.90
CA ILE A 83 -16.45 21.80 8.61
C ILE A 83 -15.94 21.98 7.17
N ALA A 84 -14.65 22.24 7.03
CA ALA A 84 -13.95 22.16 5.76
C ALA A 84 -13.71 20.68 5.42
N PHE A 85 -14.13 20.24 4.24
CA PHE A 85 -13.94 18.86 3.81
C PHE A 85 -13.57 18.78 2.33
N GLY A 86 -12.58 17.93 2.04
CA GLY A 86 -12.14 17.65 0.68
C GLY A 86 -11.65 16.21 0.56
N SER A 87 -11.76 15.66 -0.65
CA SER A 87 -11.15 14.38 -0.97
C SER A 87 -10.67 14.37 -2.41
N THR A 88 -9.64 13.57 -2.66
CA THR A 88 -9.06 13.37 -3.98
C THR A 88 -8.74 11.89 -4.19
N ARG A 89 -8.83 11.47 -5.45
CA ARG A 89 -8.38 10.16 -5.89
C ARG A 89 -7.24 10.37 -6.87
N THR A 90 -6.06 9.87 -6.53
CA THR A 90 -4.92 9.87 -7.42
C THR A 90 -5.19 8.92 -8.58
N SER A 91 -4.88 9.36 -9.81
CA SER A 91 -4.98 8.49 -10.99
C SER A 91 -4.16 7.21 -10.75
N PRO A 92 -4.69 6.01 -11.03
CA PRO A 92 -3.94 4.77 -10.87
C PRO A 92 -2.61 4.73 -11.65
N THR A 93 -2.53 5.46 -12.77
CA THR A 93 -1.32 5.59 -13.59
C THR A 93 -0.21 6.41 -12.93
N LEU A 94 -0.53 7.21 -11.91
CA LEU A 94 0.42 8.02 -11.14
C LEU A 94 0.84 7.36 -9.82
N VAL A 95 0.34 6.15 -9.54
CA VAL A 95 0.77 5.35 -8.39
C VAL A 95 1.80 4.34 -8.89
N VAL A 96 3.02 4.44 -8.39
CA VAL A 96 4.15 3.59 -8.78
C VAL A 96 4.31 2.48 -7.76
N CYS A 97 4.13 1.23 -8.19
CA CYS A 97 4.30 0.05 -7.36
C CYS A 97 5.37 -0.83 -7.97
N ASP A 98 6.61 -0.67 -7.53
CA ASP A 98 7.80 -1.41 -7.99
C ASP A 98 8.64 -1.89 -6.80
N SER A 99 8.00 -2.00 -5.62
CA SER A 99 8.64 -2.30 -4.33
C SER A 99 9.66 -1.27 -3.84
N THR A 100 9.78 -0.10 -4.47
CA THR A 100 10.65 0.97 -3.98
C THR A 100 9.88 2.02 -3.17
N PRO A 101 10.53 2.70 -2.20
CA PRO A 101 9.92 3.81 -1.48
C PRO A 101 9.57 4.97 -2.41
N GLN A 102 8.30 5.37 -2.36
CA GLN A 102 7.77 6.48 -3.13
C GLN A 102 7.42 7.65 -2.21
N THR A 103 7.57 8.87 -2.71
CA THR A 103 7.03 10.09 -2.10
C THR A 103 6.17 10.81 -3.11
N GLN A 104 4.95 11.19 -2.72
CA GLN A 104 4.01 11.88 -3.58
C GLN A 104 3.29 12.99 -2.83
N THR A 105 3.14 14.14 -3.47
CA THR A 105 2.24 15.20 -3.00
C THR A 105 0.92 15.11 -3.75
N VAL A 106 -0.18 15.00 -3.00
CA VAL A 106 -1.54 15.04 -3.54
C VAL A 106 -2.23 16.34 -3.14
N THR A 107 -3.02 16.90 -4.04
CA THR A 107 -3.81 18.11 -3.76
C THR A 107 -5.25 17.73 -3.41
N VAL A 108 -5.69 18.15 -2.24
CA VAL A 108 -7.05 17.98 -1.75
C VAL A 108 -7.75 19.33 -1.76
N GLN A 109 -8.81 19.43 -2.56
CA GLN A 109 -9.64 20.63 -2.68
C GLN A 109 -10.82 20.50 -1.71
N SER A 110 -10.93 21.44 -0.78
CA SER A 110 -12.15 21.59 0.03
C SER A 110 -13.33 21.96 -0.86
N LYS A 111 -14.48 21.39 -0.55
CA LYS A 111 -15.76 21.60 -1.23
C LYS A 111 -16.74 22.47 -0.44
N THR A 112 -16.42 22.77 0.81
CA THR A 112 -17.33 23.46 1.74
C THR A 112 -16.81 24.86 2.08
N SER A 113 -15.64 24.96 2.70
CA SER A 113 -15.00 26.21 3.13
C SER A 113 -13.48 26.20 2.88
N ASN A 114 -12.80 27.33 3.02
CA ASN A 114 -11.34 27.36 2.96
C ASN A 114 -10.73 26.60 4.14
N TRP A 115 -9.52 26.07 3.97
CA TRP A 115 -8.72 25.55 5.07
C TRP A 115 -8.23 26.70 5.95
N LEU A 116 -8.17 26.45 7.26
CA LEU A 116 -7.69 27.39 8.26
C LEU A 116 -6.25 27.05 8.66
N PRO A 117 -5.32 28.02 8.69
CA PRO A 117 -3.96 27.79 9.14
C PRO A 117 -3.90 27.63 10.66
N GLY A 118 -3.25 26.58 11.15
CA GLY A 118 -3.03 26.34 12.58
C GLY A 118 -3.92 25.25 13.21
N PRO A 119 -5.27 25.29 13.09
CA PRO A 119 -6.11 24.24 13.65
C PRO A 119 -5.81 22.86 13.09
N ASP A 120 -5.95 21.86 13.94
CA ASP A 120 -5.82 20.46 13.56
C ASP A 120 -6.83 20.06 12.48
N SER A 121 -6.35 19.28 11.52
CA SER A 121 -7.14 18.62 10.49
C SER A 121 -6.97 17.11 10.62
N VAL A 122 -8.02 16.37 10.31
CA VAL A 122 -7.98 14.92 10.16
C VAL A 122 -7.67 14.59 8.71
N VAL A 123 -6.50 14.01 8.47
CA VAL A 123 -6.05 13.54 7.15
C VAL A 123 -6.10 12.03 7.14
N ILE A 124 -6.81 11.45 6.17
CA ILE A 124 -6.91 10.00 5.99
C ILE A 124 -6.47 9.66 4.58
N THR A 125 -5.61 8.65 4.46
CA THR A 125 -5.19 8.14 3.17
C THR A 125 -5.32 6.62 3.13
N THR A 126 -5.72 6.08 1.98
CA THR A 126 -5.79 4.64 1.74
C THR A 126 -5.14 4.32 0.42
N LEU A 127 -4.20 3.39 0.45
CA LEU A 127 -3.60 2.75 -0.70
C LEU A 127 -4.18 1.34 -0.83
N THR A 128 -4.85 1.07 -1.94
CA THR A 128 -5.34 -0.26 -2.30
C THR A 128 -4.46 -0.82 -3.41
N ASP A 129 -4.01 -2.05 -3.21
CA ASP A 129 -3.24 -2.86 -4.14
C ASP A 129 -3.80 -4.29 -4.09
N LEU A 130 -4.69 -4.63 -5.03
CA LEU A 130 -5.36 -5.93 -5.04
C LEU A 130 -4.44 -7.10 -5.43
N GLY A 131 -3.18 -6.82 -5.78
CA GLY A 131 -2.17 -7.84 -6.02
C GLY A 131 -1.28 -8.13 -4.82
N ALA A 132 -1.32 -7.29 -3.78
CA ALA A 132 -0.48 -7.40 -2.59
C ALA A 132 -1.16 -8.11 -1.42
N THR A 133 -0.36 -8.47 -0.42
CA THR A 133 -0.83 -8.94 0.90
C THR A 133 -0.11 -8.14 2.00
N PRO A 134 -0.82 -7.30 2.78
CA PRO A 134 -2.26 -7.06 2.71
C PRO A 134 -2.68 -6.29 1.43
N PRO A 135 -3.93 -6.44 0.97
CA PRO A 135 -4.41 -5.81 -0.27
C PRO A 135 -4.68 -4.30 -0.13
N ALA A 136 -4.50 -3.75 1.06
CA ALA A 136 -4.60 -2.33 1.33
C ALA A 136 -3.79 -1.94 2.56
N ALA A 137 -3.35 -0.68 2.57
CA ALA A 137 -2.80 0.00 3.73
C ALA A 137 -3.48 1.37 3.88
N ALA A 138 -3.54 1.87 5.11
CA ALA A 138 -4.09 3.18 5.40
C ALA A 138 -3.27 3.87 6.49
N ASP A 139 -3.29 5.20 6.45
CA ASP A 139 -2.81 6.05 7.54
C ASP A 139 -3.87 7.12 7.82
N ALA A 140 -3.98 7.50 9.09
CA ALA A 140 -4.89 8.54 9.55
C ALA A 140 -4.18 9.37 10.62
N ARG A 141 -4.15 10.69 10.45
CA ARG A 141 -3.46 11.61 11.36
C ARG A 141 -4.28 12.85 11.67
N SER A 142 -4.19 13.31 12.92
CA SER A 142 -4.51 14.69 13.29
C SER A 142 -3.24 15.52 13.09
N ILE A 143 -3.27 16.48 12.18
CA ILE A 143 -2.14 17.39 11.93
C ILE A 143 -2.63 18.81 11.67
N PRO A 144 -1.94 19.85 12.19
CA PRO A 144 -2.23 21.23 11.82
C PRO A 144 -1.97 21.43 10.33
N LEU A 145 -2.82 22.21 9.69
CA LEU A 145 -2.55 22.71 8.33
C LEU A 145 -1.83 24.04 8.45
N ASP A 146 -0.59 24.11 7.98
CA ASP A 146 0.17 25.37 7.99
C ASP A 146 0.33 25.94 6.59
N LEU A 147 0.66 27.23 6.52
CA LEU A 147 1.20 27.82 5.30
C LEU A 147 2.66 27.38 5.13
N PRO A 148 3.13 27.16 3.90
CA PRO A 148 4.55 26.90 3.67
C PRO A 148 5.40 28.10 4.15
N PRO A 149 6.64 27.87 4.61
CA PRO A 149 7.54 28.95 5.01
C PRO A 149 7.75 29.95 3.85
N VAL A 150 7.77 31.24 4.18
CA VAL A 150 8.04 32.30 3.20
C VAL A 150 9.53 32.27 2.85
N PRO A 151 9.90 32.18 1.56
CA PRO A 151 11.30 32.20 1.12
C PRO A 151 11.96 33.57 1.32
#